data_AF-A0A8H2ZJE6-F1
#
_entry.id   AF-A0A8H2ZJE6-F1
#
_cell.length_a   1.000
_cell.length_b   1.000
_cell.length_c   1.000
_cell.angle_alpha   90.00
_cell.angle_beta   90.00
_cell.angle_gamma   90.00
#
_symmetry.space_group_name_H-M   'P 1'
#
loop_
_entity.id
_entity.type
_entity.pdbx_description
1 polymer ?
#
loop_
_entity_poly.entity_id
_entity_poly.type
_entity_poly.pdbx_seq_one_letter_code
_entity_poly.pdbx_strand_id
1 'polypeptide(L)'
;MEEDLKEYEELKQTLKAALKERKQYQDDITSLEQQIYDKETEYFSNVSPETGHLISNSAHTIQGNIIKGFDGFSKTSHHQSSHGGSSNTNNGHSSSGNGATVVIDPLNTGLPNKDRIFSLSDSDFVNQLKQDGLLPGLDDDNVIESSK
;
A
#
# COMPACT_ATOMS: atom_id res chain seq x y z
N MET A 1 50.58 -25.90 -5.75
CA MET A 1 50.85 -24.76 -6.65
C MET A 1 49.93 -24.73 -7.85
N GLU A 2 49.88 -25.78 -8.68
CA GLU A 2 48.97 -25.80 -9.84
C GLU A 2 47.50 -25.99 -9.45
N GLU A 3 47.25 -26.78 -8.39
CA GLU A 3 45.92 -26.98 -7.80
C GLU A 3 45.39 -25.70 -7.14
N ASP A 4 46.22 -24.99 -6.37
CA ASP A 4 45.88 -23.69 -5.76
C ASP A 4 45.53 -22.63 -6.83
N LEU A 5 46.23 -22.64 -7.97
CA LEU A 5 45.96 -21.72 -9.08
C LEU A 5 44.63 -22.03 -9.77
N LYS A 6 44.29 -23.33 -9.88
CA LYS A 6 43.02 -23.78 -10.44
C LYS A 6 41.84 -23.37 -9.54
N GLU A 7 41.95 -23.60 -8.24
CA GLU A 7 40.93 -23.18 -7.27
C GLU A 7 40.71 -21.66 -7.28
N TYR A 8 41.80 -20.89 -7.40
CA TYR A 8 41.71 -19.43 -7.50
C TYR A 8 40.92 -18.96 -8.73
N GLU A 9 41.17 -19.56 -9.90
CA GLU A 9 40.44 -19.20 -11.12
C GLU A 9 38.96 -19.67 -11.07
N GLU A 10 38.67 -20.83 -10.47
CA GLU A 10 37.29 -21.29 -10.22
C GLU A 10 36.54 -20.34 -9.26
N LEU A 11 37.19 -19.91 -8.18
CA LEU A 11 36.62 -18.97 -7.23
C LEU A 11 36.33 -17.61 -7.89
N LYS A 12 37.23 -17.13 -8.74
CA LYS A 12 37.06 -15.88 -9.50
C LYS A 12 35.90 -15.96 -10.50
N GLN A 13 35.70 -17.11 -11.14
CA GLN A 13 34.52 -17.34 -12.00
C GLN A 13 33.23 -17.34 -11.19
N THR A 14 33.23 -18.04 -10.05
CA THR A 14 32.10 -18.09 -9.12
C THR A 14 31.75 -16.69 -8.60
N LEU A 15 32.75 -15.90 -8.20
CA LEU A 15 32.56 -14.53 -7.74
C LEU A 15 31.96 -13.64 -8.83
N LYS A 16 32.42 -13.77 -10.09
CA LYS A 16 31.84 -13.03 -11.21
C LYS A 16 30.38 -13.39 -11.45
N ALA A 17 30.03 -14.67 -11.36
CA ALA A 17 28.65 -15.13 -11.47
C ALA A 17 27.79 -14.56 -10.33
N ALA A 18 28.24 -14.68 -9.09
CA ALA A 18 27.54 -14.18 -7.92
C ALA A 18 27.33 -12.65 -7.96
N LEU A 19 28.31 -11.88 -8.45
CA LEU A 19 28.17 -10.43 -8.62
C LEU A 19 27.14 -10.06 -9.69
N LYS A 20 27.08 -10.83 -10.78
CA LYS A 20 26.09 -10.64 -11.84
C LYS A 20 24.68 -10.94 -11.33
N GLU A 21 24.53 -12.05 -10.62
CA GLU A 21 23.27 -12.47 -10.01
C GLU A 21 22.79 -11.47 -8.95
N ARG A 22 23.68 -11.01 -8.07
CA ARG A 22 23.37 -9.96 -7.10
C ARG A 22 22.85 -8.70 -7.78
N LYS A 23 23.46 -8.27 -8.89
CA LYS A 23 23.00 -7.11 -9.64
C LYS A 23 21.59 -7.33 -10.21
N GLN A 24 21.33 -8.51 -10.78
CA GLN A 24 20.00 -8.84 -11.30
C GLN A 24 18.94 -8.76 -10.19
N TYR A 25 19.22 -9.30 -9.01
CA TYR A 25 18.27 -9.23 -7.89
C TYR A 25 18.03 -7.79 -7.41
N GLN A 26 19.04 -6.91 -7.44
CA GLN A 26 18.85 -5.50 -7.11
C GLN A 26 17.92 -4.80 -8.11
N ASP A 27 18.10 -5.07 -9.42
CA ASP A 27 17.24 -4.55 -10.48
C ASP A 27 15.80 -5.08 -10.33
N ASP A 28 15.64 -6.38 -10.02
CA ASP A 28 14.34 -7.03 -9.84
C ASP A 28 13.60 -6.51 -8.59
N ILE A 29 14.31 -6.31 -7.47
CA ILE A 29 13.75 -5.73 -6.23
C ILE A 29 13.20 -4.33 -6.52
N THR A 30 14.01 -3.47 -7.15
CA THR A 30 13.59 -2.11 -7.52
C THR A 30 12.33 -2.13 -8.41
N SER A 31 12.27 -3.08 -9.35
CA SER A 31 11.10 -3.23 -10.22
C SER A 31 9.86 -3.68 -9.45
N LEU A 32 10.00 -4.62 -8.50
CA LEU A 32 8.89 -5.13 -7.71
C LEU A 32 8.34 -4.08 -6.74
N GLU A 33 9.20 -3.28 -6.10
CA GLU A 33 8.79 -2.18 -5.21
C GLU A 33 7.92 -1.17 -5.94
N GLN A 34 8.33 -0.75 -7.15
CA GLN A 34 7.51 0.13 -7.99
C GLN A 34 6.18 -0.53 -8.39
N GLN A 35 6.21 -1.80 -8.79
CA GLN A 35 4.99 -2.53 -9.14
C GLN A 35 4.01 -2.62 -7.97
N ILE A 36 4.49 -2.85 -6.75
CA ILE A 36 3.66 -2.87 -5.53
C ILE A 36 2.98 -1.52 -5.36
N TYR A 37 3.76 -0.43 -5.41
CA TYR A 37 3.24 0.93 -5.26
C TYR A 37 2.16 1.28 -6.32
N ASP A 38 2.43 0.92 -7.57
CA ASP A 38 1.52 1.12 -8.69
C ASP A 38 0.23 0.31 -8.51
N LYS A 39 0.34 -0.96 -8.08
CA LYS A 39 -0.82 -1.82 -7.85
C LYS A 39 -1.65 -1.41 -6.65
N GLU A 40 -1.04 -0.94 -5.58
CA GLU A 40 -1.80 -0.34 -4.47
C GLU A 40 -2.61 0.87 -4.95
N THR A 41 -2.01 1.71 -5.80
CA THR A 41 -2.72 2.83 -6.42
C THR A 41 -3.87 2.34 -7.30
N GLU A 42 -3.62 1.37 -8.17
CA GLU A 42 -4.62 0.81 -9.08
C GLU A 42 -5.82 0.17 -8.34
N TYR A 43 -5.55 -0.60 -7.28
CA TYR A 43 -6.60 -1.39 -6.61
C TYR A 43 -7.28 -0.68 -5.44
N PHE A 44 -6.61 0.26 -4.78
CA PHE A 44 -7.13 0.88 -3.55
C PHE A 44 -7.41 2.38 -3.67
N SER A 45 -7.04 3.03 -4.78
CA SER A 45 -7.45 4.41 -5.01
C SER A 45 -8.96 4.51 -5.26
N ASN A 46 -9.56 5.59 -4.75
CA ASN A 46 -10.98 5.90 -4.99
C ASN A 46 -11.17 6.83 -6.22
N VAL A 47 -10.14 6.94 -7.06
CA VAL A 47 -10.09 7.83 -8.23
C VAL A 47 -9.99 6.96 -9.47
N SER A 48 -10.87 7.18 -10.45
CA SER A 48 -10.78 6.47 -11.73
C SER A 48 -9.53 6.96 -12.46
N PRO A 49 -8.58 6.07 -12.84
CA PRO A 49 -7.36 6.47 -13.54
C PRO A 49 -7.63 7.08 -14.92
N GLU A 50 -8.79 6.78 -15.54
CA GLU A 50 -9.13 7.26 -16.89
C GLU A 50 -9.72 8.68 -16.92
N THR A 51 -10.42 9.09 -15.86
CA THR A 51 -11.18 10.35 -15.86
C THR A 51 -10.79 11.31 -14.75
N GLY A 52 -9.90 10.90 -13.82
CA GLY A 52 -9.52 11.68 -12.65
C GLY A 52 -10.70 12.00 -11.72
N HIS A 53 -11.86 11.41 -11.97
CA HIS A 53 -13.07 11.60 -11.18
C HIS A 53 -13.08 10.58 -10.04
N LEU A 54 -13.52 11.02 -8.87
CA LEU A 54 -13.84 10.12 -7.76
C LEU A 54 -14.85 9.10 -8.25
N ILE A 55 -14.56 7.82 -8.03
CA ILE A 55 -15.47 6.71 -8.37
C ILE A 55 -16.65 6.82 -7.40
N SER A 56 -17.67 7.57 -7.83
CA SER A 56 -19.01 7.74 -7.24
C SER A 56 -19.16 7.32 -5.76
N ASN A 57 -19.19 8.33 -4.89
CA ASN A 57 -19.50 8.25 -3.46
C ASN A 57 -20.94 7.78 -3.16
N SER A 58 -21.28 6.52 -3.46
CA SER A 58 -22.35 5.88 -2.71
C SER A 58 -21.75 5.50 -1.35
N ALA A 59 -22.03 6.29 -0.32
CA ALA A 59 -21.62 6.05 1.07
C ALA A 59 -22.01 4.66 1.61
N HIS A 60 -22.84 3.91 0.87
CA HIS A 60 -23.30 2.56 1.19
C HIS A 60 -22.64 1.44 0.35
N THR A 61 -21.66 1.76 -0.49
CA THR A 61 -20.99 0.76 -1.35
C THR A 61 -19.48 1.01 -1.41
N ILE A 62 -18.85 1.34 -0.28
CA ILE A 62 -17.41 1.14 -0.13
C ILE A 62 -17.19 -0.37 -0.22
N GLN A 63 -16.85 -0.86 -1.42
CA GLN A 63 -16.43 -2.23 -1.60
C GLN A 63 -15.29 -2.51 -0.62
N GLY A 64 -15.49 -3.51 0.23
CA GLY A 64 -14.48 -3.87 1.22
C GLY A 64 -13.18 -4.26 0.54
N ASN A 65 -12.05 -3.94 1.16
CA ASN A 65 -10.73 -4.31 0.69
C ASN A 65 -9.86 -4.76 1.86
N ILE A 66 -8.65 -5.24 1.57
CA ILE A 66 -7.75 -5.74 2.62
C ILE A 66 -7.30 -4.66 3.62
N ILE A 67 -7.37 -3.38 3.23
CA ILE A 67 -7.05 -2.24 4.10
C ILE A 67 -8.19 -1.94 5.08
N LYS A 68 -9.44 -1.94 4.60
CA LYS A 68 -10.63 -1.46 5.33
C LYS A 68 -11.53 -2.59 5.86
N GLY A 69 -11.27 -3.83 5.48
CA GLY A 69 -12.07 -5.01 5.79
C GLY A 69 -13.17 -5.30 4.76
N PHE A 70 -13.70 -6.53 4.80
CA PHE A 70 -14.70 -7.07 3.85
C PHE A 70 -16.16 -7.04 4.38
N ASP A 71 -16.44 -6.28 5.44
CA ASP A 71 -17.77 -6.26 6.09
C ASP A 71 -18.87 -5.64 5.19
N GLY A 72 -18.47 -4.84 4.19
CA GLY A 72 -19.37 -4.29 3.17
C GLY A 72 -19.91 -5.32 2.16
N PHE A 73 -19.40 -6.56 2.15
CA PHE A 73 -19.98 -7.65 1.37
C PHE A 73 -21.19 -8.23 2.12
N SER A 74 -22.23 -7.42 2.27
CA SER A 74 -23.54 -7.95 2.61
C SER A 74 -23.91 -8.97 1.55
N LYS A 75 -23.85 -10.26 1.91
CA LYS A 75 -24.43 -11.32 1.10
C LYS A 75 -25.89 -10.92 0.91
N THR A 76 -26.25 -10.44 -0.27
CA THR A 76 -27.65 -10.36 -0.67
C THR A 76 -28.12 -11.80 -0.79
N SER A 77 -28.46 -12.41 0.35
CA SER A 77 -29.19 -13.65 0.36
C SER A 77 -30.48 -13.35 -0.37
N HIS A 78 -30.54 -13.76 -1.64
CA HIS A 78 -31.76 -13.87 -2.42
C HIS A 78 -32.62 -14.95 -1.76
N HIS A 79 -33.17 -14.66 -0.58
CA HIS A 79 -34.35 -15.34 -0.10
C HIS A 79 -35.54 -14.68 -0.78
N GLN A 80 -36.00 -15.36 -1.82
CA GLN A 80 -37.36 -15.26 -2.29
C GLN A 80 -38.34 -15.41 -1.12
N SER A 81 -39.25 -14.46 -0.94
CA SER A 81 -40.70 -14.68 -0.97
C SER A 81 -41.44 -13.54 -0.26
N SER A 82 -42.35 -12.92 -1.01
CA SER A 82 -43.55 -12.23 -0.52
C SER A 82 -43.99 -12.61 0.90
N HIS A 83 -44.00 -11.65 1.83
CA HIS A 83 -45.20 -11.25 2.57
C HIS A 83 -44.94 -9.97 3.37
N GLY A 84 -45.93 -9.07 3.33
CA GLY A 84 -45.82 -7.72 3.88
C GLY A 84 -45.74 -7.64 5.39
N GLY A 85 -45.32 -6.47 5.87
CA GLY A 85 -45.41 -6.14 7.29
C GLY A 85 -44.57 -4.93 7.68
N SER A 86 -45.23 -3.77 7.73
CA SER A 86 -44.96 -2.61 8.56
C SER A 86 -43.63 -1.86 8.41
N SER A 87 -43.75 -0.63 7.91
CA SER A 87 -42.77 0.42 8.14
C SER A 87 -42.59 0.66 9.63
N ASN A 88 -41.34 0.75 10.07
CA ASN A 88 -40.98 1.45 11.29
C ASN A 88 -39.63 2.15 11.05
N THR A 89 -39.69 3.33 10.43
CA THR A 89 -38.55 4.21 10.22
C THR A 89 -38.29 5.00 11.50
N ASN A 90 -37.52 4.43 12.42
CA ASN A 90 -36.90 5.20 13.49
C ASN A 90 -35.49 5.60 13.05
N ASN A 91 -35.44 6.79 12.44
CA ASN A 91 -34.24 7.59 12.28
C ASN A 91 -33.63 7.84 13.66
N GLY A 92 -32.39 7.45 13.85
CA GLY A 92 -31.66 7.77 15.08
C GLY A 92 -30.39 6.97 15.22
N HIS A 93 -29.40 7.21 14.36
CA HIS A 93 -27.98 7.11 14.72
C HIS A 93 -27.24 8.22 13.97
N SER A 94 -27.06 9.35 14.65
CA SER A 94 -26.08 10.36 14.28
C SER A 94 -24.68 9.79 14.53
N SER A 95 -24.16 8.99 13.61
CA SER A 95 -22.71 8.84 13.52
C SER A 95 -22.21 10.10 12.84
N SER A 96 -21.81 11.06 13.68
CA SER A 96 -20.93 12.18 13.38
C SER A 96 -20.12 11.89 12.12
N GLY A 97 -20.40 12.63 11.05
CA GLY A 97 -19.62 12.58 9.83
C GLY A 97 -18.18 12.90 10.16
N ASN A 98 -17.36 11.86 10.34
CA ASN A 98 -15.93 11.98 10.17
C ASN A 98 -15.78 12.48 8.75
N GLY A 99 -15.43 13.77 8.65
CA GLY A 99 -15.24 14.44 7.40
C GLY A 99 -14.47 13.54 6.47
N ALA A 100 -14.86 13.54 5.20
CA ALA A 100 -13.91 13.30 4.15
C ALA A 100 -12.77 14.30 4.40
N THR A 101 -11.80 13.90 5.20
CA THR A 101 -10.47 14.46 5.18
C THR A 101 -10.11 14.28 3.73
N VAL A 102 -10.12 15.38 2.98
CA VAL A 102 -9.34 15.49 1.77
C VAL A 102 -7.94 15.16 2.24
N VAL A 103 -7.59 13.88 2.21
CA VAL A 103 -6.23 13.46 2.45
C VAL A 103 -5.55 14.00 1.23
N ILE A 104 -4.89 15.15 1.41
CA ILE A 104 -3.98 15.70 0.42
C ILE A 104 -2.85 14.68 0.38
N ASP A 105 -3.06 13.65 -0.42
CA ASP A 105 -1.98 12.82 -0.88
C ASP A 105 -1.09 13.75 -1.72
N PRO A 106 0.17 13.93 -1.34
CA PRO A 106 1.12 14.74 -2.10
C PRO A 106 1.21 14.34 -3.58
N LEU A 107 0.88 13.08 -3.89
CA LEU A 107 0.90 12.50 -5.24
C LEU A 107 -0.48 12.45 -5.91
N ASN A 108 -1.54 12.92 -5.24
CA ASN A 108 -2.93 12.93 -5.72
C ASN A 108 -3.39 11.55 -6.25
N THR A 109 -2.91 10.46 -5.65
CA THR A 109 -3.25 9.09 -6.06
C THR A 109 -4.62 8.64 -5.55
N GLY A 110 -5.27 9.44 -4.69
CA GLY A 110 -6.56 9.09 -4.10
C GLY A 110 -6.50 7.97 -3.05
N LEU A 111 -5.29 7.52 -2.69
CA LEU A 111 -5.00 6.57 -1.62
C LEU A 111 -4.00 7.22 -0.63
N PRO A 112 -4.36 7.37 0.66
CA PRO A 112 -3.42 7.85 1.68
C PRO A 112 -2.17 6.97 1.79
N ASN A 113 -0.97 7.56 1.93
CA ASN A 113 0.27 6.78 2.13
C ASN A 113 0.21 5.84 3.35
N LYS A 114 -0.50 6.23 4.41
CA LYS A 114 -0.71 5.36 5.59
C LYS A 114 -1.51 4.07 5.29
N ASP A 115 -2.25 4.05 4.18
CA ASP A 115 -3.09 2.93 3.75
C ASP A 115 -2.33 2.02 2.73
N ARG A 116 -1.08 2.36 2.39
CA ARG A 116 -0.17 1.60 1.49
C ARG A 116 0.58 0.51 2.24
N ILE A 117 -0.15 -0.41 2.87
CA ILE A 117 0.42 -1.37 3.83
C ILE A 117 1.48 -2.32 3.22
N PHE A 118 1.46 -2.55 1.90
CA PHE A 118 2.45 -3.41 1.24
C PHE A 118 3.74 -2.63 0.98
N SER A 119 3.67 -1.41 0.45
CA SER A 119 4.87 -0.57 0.29
C SER A 119 5.47 -0.19 1.65
N LEU A 120 4.64 0.07 2.67
CA LEU A 120 5.10 0.36 4.03
C LEU A 120 5.76 -0.83 4.74
N SER A 121 5.68 -2.04 4.18
CA SER A 121 6.40 -3.20 4.72
C SER A 121 7.89 -3.19 4.37
N ASP A 122 8.29 -2.38 3.38
CA ASP A 122 9.69 -2.15 3.03
C ASP A 122 10.25 -0.92 3.76
N SER A 123 11.41 -1.11 4.41
CA SER A 123 12.09 -0.04 5.13
C SER A 123 12.67 1.02 4.21
N ASP A 124 13.09 0.67 3.00
CA ASP A 124 13.70 1.62 2.07
C ASP A 124 12.65 2.60 1.55
N PHE A 125 11.46 2.11 1.19
CA PHE A 125 10.30 2.96 0.92
C PHE A 125 9.91 3.87 2.10
N VAL A 126 9.87 3.34 3.32
CA VAL A 126 9.59 4.14 4.54
C VAL A 126 10.64 5.23 4.73
N ASN A 127 11.91 4.93 4.52
CA ASN A 127 13.00 5.90 4.63
C ASN A 127 12.89 6.99 3.56
N GLN A 128 12.50 6.63 2.32
CA GLN A 128 12.26 7.60 1.25
C GLN A 128 11.11 8.56 1.61
N LEU A 129 9.99 8.03 2.13
CA LEU A 129 8.88 8.86 2.61
C LEU A 129 9.28 9.81 3.75
N LYS A 130 10.19 9.39 4.65
CA LYS A 130 10.73 10.25 5.71
C LYS A 130 11.57 11.39 5.13
N GLN A 131 12.43 11.08 4.16
CA GLN A 131 13.28 12.08 3.50
C GLN A 131 12.44 13.12 2.76
N ASP A 132 11.34 12.68 2.13
CA ASP A 132 10.44 13.55 1.37
C ASP A 132 9.43 14.30 2.27
N GLY A 133 9.43 14.04 3.59
CA GLY A 133 8.51 14.66 4.55
C GLY A 133 7.04 14.25 4.36
N LEU A 134 6.80 13.09 3.74
CA LEU A 134 5.46 12.62 3.34
C LEU A 134 4.85 11.58 4.29
N LEU A 135 5.49 11.35 5.45
CA LEU A 135 5.01 10.44 6.48
C LEU A 135 4.11 11.17 7.48
N PRO A 136 2.87 10.69 7.72
CA PRO A 136 2.02 11.27 8.76
C PRO A 136 2.50 10.86 10.16
N GLY A 137 3.03 11.82 10.92
CA GLY A 137 2.92 11.87 12.39
C GLY A 137 3.69 10.81 13.19
N LEU A 138 5.00 10.68 12.95
CA LEU A 138 5.93 10.23 13.99
C LEU A 138 6.97 11.34 14.21
N ASP A 139 6.49 12.49 14.69
CA ASP A 139 7.36 13.58 15.12
C ASP A 139 8.18 13.11 16.34
N ASP A 140 9.48 12.96 16.14
CA ASP A 140 10.55 13.55 16.96
C ASP A 140 10.63 13.28 18.49
N ASP A 141 10.60 12.02 18.94
CA ASP A 141 11.05 11.65 20.29
C ASP A 141 12.13 10.55 20.27
N ASN A 142 13.31 10.82 19.67
CA ASN A 142 14.63 10.29 20.07
C ASN A 142 15.72 10.64 19.05
N VAL A 143 16.08 11.91 18.93
CA VAL A 143 17.41 12.28 18.45
C VAL A 143 18.29 12.45 19.68
N ILE A 144 18.91 11.34 20.14
CA ILE A 144 20.07 11.42 21.03
C ILE A 144 21.24 11.91 20.16
N GLU A 145 21.41 13.22 20.15
CA GLU A 145 22.53 13.92 19.56
C GLU A 145 23.82 13.48 20.26
N SER A 146 24.54 12.52 19.66
CA SER A 146 25.92 12.20 20.04
C SER A 146 26.85 13.03 19.17
N SER A 147 27.08 14.28 19.57
CA SER A 147 28.16 15.10 18.99
C SER A 147 29.52 14.47 19.31
N LYS A 148 30.36 14.37 18.28
CA LYS A 148 31.80 14.15 18.38
C LYS A 148 32.50 15.22 17.58
#